data_AF-A0A5N6ZLW7-F1
#
_entry.id   AF-A0A5N6ZLW7-F1
#
_cell.length_a   1.000
_cell.length_b   1.000
_cell.length_c   1.000
_cell.angle_alpha   90.00
_cell.angle_beta   90.00
_cell.angle_gamma   90.00
#
_symmetry.space_group_name_H-M   'P 1'
#
loop_
_entity.id
_entity.type
_entity.pdbx_description
1 polymer ?
#
loop_
_entity_poly.entity_id
_entity_poly.type
_entity_poly.pdbx_seq_one_letter_code
_entity_poly.pdbx_strand_id
1 'polypeptide(L)'
;MVVLLDHPVLGLKGHLVLKLFDRRFAVQLRKDHKVNPWTSDIERKMAEDEGDTWNDPQNEPYLHDHMQDLYETEVELYQTLKDIQGKDIPQLFACLTVSSSSSSQEFSVNKYIDVPGVLLQYIDGFLLTDMAAHAPREVWQSVCDDAIQIVNLIGDRGILNGDVKTRNFIVQENPGRKFKVFMIDFALCNFRRELCLPSICSI
;
A
#
# COMPACT_ATOMS: atom_id res chain seq x y z
N MET A 1 1.61 9.68 -2.92
CA MET A 1 2.00 10.90 -3.67
C MET A 1 1.31 10.88 -5.02
N VAL A 2 0.71 11.98 -5.47
CA VAL A 2 0.17 12.06 -6.83
C VAL A 2 1.29 12.46 -7.78
N VAL A 3 1.43 11.74 -8.89
CA VAL A 3 2.42 12.00 -9.94
C VAL A 3 1.70 12.16 -11.27
N LEU A 4 2.19 13.07 -12.12
CA LEU A 4 1.73 13.20 -13.50
C LEU A 4 2.66 12.38 -14.39
N LEU A 5 2.11 11.37 -15.06
CA LEU A 5 2.86 10.56 -16.01
C LEU A 5 2.43 10.90 -17.44
N ASP A 6 3.41 11.15 -18.31
CA ASP A 6 3.24 11.21 -19.75
C ASP A 6 4.16 10.15 -20.38
N HIS A 7 3.60 8.96 -20.63
CA HIS A 7 4.34 7.85 -21.23
C HIS A 7 3.59 7.33 -22.48
N PRO A 8 3.77 7.97 -23.65
CA PRO A 8 2.98 7.72 -24.86
C PRO A 8 2.98 6.26 -25.31
N VAL A 9 4.13 5.57 -25.17
CA VAL A 9 4.30 4.16 -25.61
C VAL A 9 3.47 3.19 -24.77
N LEU A 10 3.20 3.53 -23.50
CA LEU A 10 2.39 2.70 -22.60
C LEU A 10 0.91 3.13 -22.58
N GLY A 11 0.55 4.17 -23.35
CA GLY A 11 -0.78 4.76 -23.32
C GLY A 11 -1.16 5.37 -21.97
N LEU A 12 -0.20 5.52 -21.05
CA LEU A 12 -0.43 6.08 -19.72
C LEU A 12 -0.25 7.59 -19.78
N LYS A 13 -1.36 8.32 -19.67
CA LYS A 13 -1.38 9.78 -19.60
C LYS A 13 -2.31 10.24 -18.49
N GLY A 14 -1.79 11.05 -17.56
CA GLY A 14 -2.60 11.68 -16.51
C GLY A 14 -2.03 11.48 -15.10
N HIS A 15 -2.86 11.77 -14.11
CA HIS A 15 -2.51 11.62 -12.70
C HIS A 15 -2.52 10.15 -12.29
N LEU A 16 -1.51 9.76 -11.53
CA LEU A 16 -1.33 8.44 -10.92
C LEU A 16 -0.94 8.62 -9.45
N VAL A 17 -1.10 7.58 -8.66
CA VAL A 17 -0.66 7.56 -7.27
C VAL A 17 0.60 6.70 -7.16
N LEU A 18 1.71 7.34 -6.80
CA LEU A 18 2.92 6.66 -6.37
C LEU A 18 2.86 6.44 -4.86
N LYS A 19 2.86 5.17 -4.44
CA LYS A 19 3.00 4.74 -3.04
C LYS A 19 4.38 4.13 -2.86
N LEU A 20 5.16 4.67 -1.94
CA LEU A 20 6.51 4.20 -1.60
C LEU A 20 6.48 3.64 -0.18
N PHE A 21 7.13 2.50 0.03
CA PHE A 21 7.25 1.84 1.33
C PHE A 21 8.61 2.18 1.94
N ASP A 22 8.78 3.47 2.24
CA ASP A 22 10.04 4.02 2.71
C ASP A 22 10.10 4.09 4.24
N ARG A 23 10.92 3.21 4.86
CA ARG A 23 11.12 3.15 6.32
C ARG A 23 11.63 4.47 6.91
N ARG A 24 12.27 5.32 6.11
CA ARG A 24 12.81 6.62 6.54
C ARG A 24 11.69 7.59 6.87
N PHE A 25 10.57 7.48 6.15
CA PHE A 25 9.38 8.31 6.30
C PHE A 25 8.24 7.63 7.08
N ALA A 26 8.45 6.42 7.61
CA ALA A 26 7.48 5.66 8.39
C ALA A 26 7.30 6.21 9.83
N VAL A 27 6.93 7.48 9.95
CA VAL A 27 6.86 8.22 11.23
C VAL A 27 5.97 7.53 12.27
N GLN A 28 4.79 7.07 11.85
CA GLN A 28 3.84 6.41 12.75
C GLN A 28 4.40 5.06 13.24
N LEU A 29 4.94 4.25 12.33
CA LEU A 29 5.56 2.97 12.69
C LEU A 29 6.75 3.16 13.65
N ARG A 30 7.63 4.13 13.38
CA ARG A 30 8.74 4.47 14.29
C ARG A 30 8.23 4.86 15.68
N LYS A 31 7.18 5.68 15.75
CA LYS A 31 6.56 6.06 17.03
C LYS A 31 6.00 4.86 17.78
N ASP A 32 5.28 3.96 17.09
CA ASP A 32 4.65 2.79 17.70
C ASP A 32 5.69 1.79 18.22
N HIS A 33 6.80 1.63 17.52
CA HIS A 33 7.92 0.79 17.92
C HIS A 33 8.97 1.50 18.80
N LYS A 34 8.74 2.77 19.17
CA LYS A 34 9.67 3.61 19.95
C LYS A 34 11.07 3.71 19.33
N VAL A 35 11.15 3.67 18.00
CA VAL A 35 12.36 3.89 17.22
C VAL A 35 12.54 5.39 16.99
N ASN A 36 13.79 5.86 17.07
CA ASN A 36 14.11 7.26 16.81
C ASN A 36 13.69 7.69 15.39
N PRO A 37 13.33 8.97 15.18
CA PRO A 37 13.12 9.51 13.84
C PRO A 37 14.34 9.28 12.95
N TRP A 38 14.11 9.15 11.65
CA TRP A 38 15.20 9.07 10.69
C TRP A 38 16.03 10.35 10.69
N THR A 39 17.36 10.22 10.61
CA THR A 39 18.31 11.33 10.51
C THR A 39 19.41 11.00 9.50
N SER A 40 20.04 12.02 8.93
CA SER A 40 21.20 11.86 8.03
C SER A 40 22.40 11.21 8.72
N ASP A 41 22.49 11.28 10.05
CA ASP A 41 23.54 10.59 10.82
C ASP A 41 23.31 9.08 10.86
N ILE A 42 22.06 8.61 10.84
CA ILE A 42 21.73 7.18 10.71
C ILE A 42 22.11 6.70 9.31
N GLU A 43 21.80 7.47 8.26
CA GLU A 43 22.23 7.18 6.88
C GLU A 43 23.74 7.01 6.79
N ARG A 44 24.49 7.97 7.32
CA ARG A 44 25.95 7.95 7.29
C ARG A 44 26.52 6.76 8.05
N LYS A 45 26.02 6.47 9.26
CA LYS A 45 26.43 5.30 10.04
C LYS A 45 26.13 3.97 9.36
N MET A 46 24.98 3.84 8.67
CA MET A 46 24.65 2.65 7.89
C MET A 46 25.53 2.50 6.63
N ALA A 47 25.99 3.63 6.07
CA ALA A 47 26.87 3.64 4.89
C ALA A 47 28.36 3.44 5.23
N GLU A 48 28.79 3.73 6.47
CA GLU A 48 30.19 3.71 6.91
C GLU A 48 30.62 2.41 7.62
N ASP A 49 29.72 1.43 7.80
CA ASP A 49 30.00 0.11 8.42
C ASP A 49 30.74 0.16 9.79
N GLU A 50 30.65 1.29 10.51
CA GLU A 50 31.20 1.42 11.87
C GLU A 50 30.20 0.91 12.91
N GLY A 51 30.11 -0.42 12.98
CA GLY A 51 29.36 -1.13 14.01
C GLY A 51 30.05 -1.07 15.37
N ASP A 52 29.80 -0.03 16.17
CA ASP A 52 30.21 -0.06 17.59
C ASP A 52 29.30 0.66 18.59
N THR A 53 28.12 1.16 18.17
CA THR A 53 27.12 1.68 19.14
C THR A 53 25.93 0.73 19.27
N TRP A 54 26.11 -0.26 20.14
CA TRP A 54 25.16 -1.34 20.45
C TRP A 54 23.91 -0.85 21.22
N ASN A 55 22.89 -0.37 20.50
CA ASN A 55 21.48 -0.42 20.93
C ASN A 55 20.44 -0.14 19.81
N ASP A 56 20.83 0.42 18.65
CA ASP A 56 19.96 0.66 17.48
C ASP A 56 19.94 -0.40 16.33
N PRO A 57 20.87 -1.38 16.21
CA PRO A 57 21.07 -2.10 14.94
C PRO A 57 19.99 -3.12 14.56
N GLN A 58 19.03 -3.44 15.44
CA GLN A 58 17.90 -4.30 15.09
C GLN A 58 16.69 -3.51 14.55
N ASN A 59 16.59 -2.23 14.89
CA ASN A 59 15.41 -1.43 14.56
C ASN A 59 15.31 -1.17 13.06
N GLU A 60 16.43 -0.84 12.41
CA GLU A 60 16.42 -0.48 10.98
C GLU A 60 16.23 -1.70 10.06
N PRO A 61 16.89 -2.85 10.28
CA PRO A 61 16.55 -4.09 9.59
C PRO A 61 15.10 -4.51 9.84
N TYR A 62 14.59 -4.37 11.07
CA TYR A 62 13.18 -4.66 11.39
C TYR A 62 12.21 -3.76 10.63
N LEU A 63 12.45 -2.44 10.62
CA LEU A 63 11.59 -1.50 9.88
C LEU A 63 11.69 -1.72 8.37
N HIS A 64 12.85 -2.12 7.85
CA HIS A 64 13.01 -2.51 6.45
C HIS A 64 12.19 -3.75 6.11
N ASP A 65 12.34 -4.82 6.88
CA ASP A 65 11.59 -6.07 6.72
C ASP A 65 10.08 -5.82 6.83
N HIS A 66 9.65 -5.01 7.80
CA HIS A 66 8.25 -4.63 7.95
C HIS A 66 7.71 -3.82 6.75
N MET A 67 8.50 -2.88 6.20
CA MET A 67 8.09 -2.16 4.97
C MET A 67 7.99 -3.10 3.77
N GLN A 68 8.87 -4.10 3.70
CA GLN A 68 8.85 -5.12 2.66
C GLN A 68 7.59 -5.99 2.78
N ASP A 69 7.22 -6.44 3.98
CA ASP A 69 5.98 -7.19 4.23
C ASP A 69 4.73 -6.40 3.81
N LEU A 70 4.67 -5.12 4.15
CA LEU A 70 3.57 -4.22 3.76
C LEU A 70 3.47 -4.08 2.23
N TYR A 71 4.61 -3.93 1.57
CA TYR A 71 4.69 -3.87 0.11
C TYR A 71 4.23 -5.18 -0.55
N GLU A 72 4.76 -6.31 -0.09
CA GLU A 72 4.46 -7.63 -0.64
C GLU A 72 2.98 -7.98 -0.47
N THR A 73 2.42 -7.70 0.72
CA THR A 73 1.00 -7.88 1.02
C THR A 73 0.11 -7.09 0.05
N GLU A 74 0.46 -5.83 -0.20
CA GLU A 74 -0.32 -4.98 -1.10
C GLU A 74 -0.22 -5.44 -2.55
N VAL A 75 0.97 -5.88 -3.00
CA VAL A 75 1.16 -6.44 -4.35
C VAL A 75 0.42 -7.77 -4.51
N GLU A 76 0.49 -8.68 -3.54
CA GLU A 76 -0.22 -9.96 -3.55
C GLU A 76 -1.73 -9.73 -3.66
N LEU A 77 -2.27 -8.72 -2.99
CA LEU A 77 -3.68 -8.37 -3.07
C LEU A 77 -4.06 -7.94 -4.49
N TYR A 78 -3.31 -7.02 -5.10
CA TYR A 78 -3.59 -6.61 -6.47
C TYR A 78 -3.45 -7.77 -7.47
N GLN A 79 -2.49 -8.67 -7.27
CA GLN A 79 -2.34 -9.86 -8.12
C GLN A 79 -3.51 -10.84 -7.96
N THR A 80 -4.08 -10.95 -6.76
CA THR A 80 -5.22 -11.82 -6.45
C THR A 80 -6.55 -11.24 -6.97
N LEU A 81 -6.70 -9.92 -6.94
CA LEU A 81 -7.95 -9.21 -7.22
C LEU A 81 -8.01 -8.55 -8.61
N LYS A 82 -7.34 -9.15 -9.61
CA LYS A 82 -7.21 -8.59 -10.97
C LYS A 82 -8.55 -8.23 -11.64
N ASP A 83 -9.60 -9.00 -11.36
CA ASP A 83 -10.92 -8.85 -11.99
C ASP A 83 -11.72 -7.64 -11.49
N ILE A 84 -11.39 -7.11 -10.30
CA ILE A 84 -12.07 -5.97 -9.67
C ILE A 84 -11.23 -4.68 -9.68
N GLN A 85 -9.98 -4.76 -10.15
CA GLN A 85 -9.15 -3.58 -10.38
C GLN A 85 -9.81 -2.62 -11.39
N GLY A 86 -9.76 -1.33 -11.07
CA GLY A 86 -10.42 -0.27 -11.84
C GLY A 86 -11.94 -0.22 -11.69
N LYS A 87 -12.54 -1.11 -10.88
CA LYS A 87 -13.98 -1.16 -10.61
C LYS A 87 -14.29 -0.86 -9.14
N ASP A 88 -13.66 -1.62 -8.25
CA ASP A 88 -13.92 -1.58 -6.80
C ASP A 88 -12.66 -1.22 -6.00
N ILE A 89 -11.49 -1.44 -6.60
CA ILE A 89 -10.17 -1.03 -6.08
C ILE A 89 -9.38 -0.34 -7.20
N PRO A 90 -8.40 0.53 -6.90
CA PRO A 90 -7.55 1.14 -7.91
C PRO A 90 -6.86 0.12 -8.81
N GLN A 91 -6.58 0.47 -10.06
CA GLN A 91 -5.73 -0.37 -10.90
C GLN A 91 -4.25 -0.24 -10.51
N LEU A 92 -3.54 -1.37 -10.41
CA LEU A 92 -2.08 -1.43 -10.30
C LEU A 92 -1.47 -1.40 -11.69
N PHE A 93 -0.70 -0.35 -11.99
CA PHE A 93 0.00 -0.21 -13.28
C PHE A 93 1.39 -0.83 -13.26
N ALA A 94 2.14 -0.64 -12.18
CA ALA A 94 3.51 -1.13 -12.08
C ALA A 94 3.96 -1.31 -10.63
N CYS A 95 4.85 -2.28 -10.44
CA CYS A 95 5.75 -2.36 -9.29
C CYS A 95 7.08 -1.70 -9.68
N LEU A 96 7.67 -0.93 -8.77
CA LEU A 96 8.92 -0.23 -9.02
C LEU A 96 9.82 -0.22 -7.79
N THR A 97 11.11 0.02 -8.04
CA THR A 97 12.11 0.22 -7.01
C THR A 97 12.78 1.56 -7.26
N VAL A 98 12.80 2.43 -6.25
CA VAL A 98 13.53 3.69 -6.30
C VAL A 98 14.90 3.43 -5.69
N SER A 99 15.93 3.43 -6.53
CA SER A 99 17.30 3.31 -6.07
C SER A 99 17.81 4.61 -5.49
N SER A 100 18.35 4.54 -4.28
CA SER A 100 19.00 5.67 -3.61
C SER A 100 20.52 5.54 -3.75
N SER A 101 21.05 5.53 -4.99
CA SER A 101 22.49 5.38 -5.21
C SER A 101 23.23 6.73 -5.29
N SER A 102 24.13 6.95 -4.34
CA SER A 102 25.46 7.48 -4.66
C SER A 102 26.30 6.32 -5.20
N SER A 103 26.95 6.54 -6.34
CA SER A 103 27.35 5.53 -7.33
C SER A 103 28.56 4.63 -6.98
N SER A 104 28.68 4.05 -5.78
CA SER A 104 29.87 3.25 -5.44
C SER A 104 29.74 2.16 -4.35
N GLN A 105 28.55 1.65 -4.01
CA GLN A 105 28.39 0.65 -2.94
C GLN A 105 28.05 -0.76 -3.44
N GLU A 106 28.59 -1.78 -2.74
CA GLU A 106 28.44 -3.21 -3.02
C GLU A 106 26.97 -3.68 -3.07
N PHE A 107 26.69 -4.71 -3.86
CA PHE A 107 25.35 -5.29 -4.07
C PHE A 107 24.59 -5.66 -2.79
N SER A 108 25.30 -5.99 -1.71
CA SER A 108 24.75 -6.40 -0.40
C SER A 108 24.10 -5.23 0.38
N VAL A 109 24.58 -3.99 0.19
CA VAL A 109 24.05 -2.80 0.90
C VAL A 109 22.83 -2.21 0.16
N ASN A 110 22.78 -2.35 -1.17
CA ASN A 110 21.69 -1.83 -1.99
C ASN A 110 20.30 -2.33 -1.55
N LYS A 111 20.19 -3.55 -1.03
CA LYS A 111 18.92 -4.11 -0.54
C LYS A 111 18.28 -3.23 0.54
N TYR A 112 19.07 -2.59 1.41
CA TYR A 112 18.56 -1.77 2.52
C TYR A 112 18.36 -0.29 2.16
N ILE A 113 18.76 0.08 0.93
CA ILE A 113 18.75 1.45 0.41
C ILE A 113 17.65 1.63 -0.65
N ASP A 114 17.39 0.59 -1.43
CA ASP A 114 16.32 0.54 -2.41
C ASP A 114 14.94 0.62 -1.73
N VAL A 115 14.08 1.48 -2.28
CA VAL A 115 12.73 1.70 -1.75
C VAL A 115 11.70 1.09 -2.70
N PRO A 116 10.97 0.04 -2.28
CA PRO A 116 9.92 -0.54 -3.09
C PRO A 116 8.71 0.39 -3.16
N GLY A 117 8.00 0.32 -4.28
CA GLY A 117 6.82 1.13 -4.53
C GLY A 117 5.87 0.52 -5.54
N VAL A 118 4.64 1.04 -5.52
CA VAL A 118 3.59 0.71 -6.48
C VAL A 118 3.04 1.98 -7.13
N LEU A 119 2.70 1.86 -8.42
CA LEU A 119 2.06 2.91 -9.20
C LEU A 119 0.60 2.51 -9.45
N LEU A 120 -0.31 3.30 -8.90
CA LEU A 120 -1.74 3.02 -8.87
C LEU A 120 -2.54 4.06 -9.65
N GLN A 121 -3.74 3.68 -10.06
CA GLN A 121 -4.76 4.57 -10.56
C GLN A 121 -5.07 5.69 -9.56
N TYR A 122 -5.07 6.92 -10.06
CA TYR A 122 -5.64 8.04 -9.35
C TYR A 122 -7.17 8.02 -9.47
N ILE A 123 -7.85 8.02 -8.33
CA ILE A 123 -9.30 8.14 -8.26
C ILE A 123 -9.62 9.58 -7.88
N ASP A 124 -10.26 10.31 -8.78
CA ASP A 124 -10.72 11.67 -8.52
C ASP A 124 -12.02 11.64 -7.71
N GLY A 125 -11.95 12.04 -6.45
CA GLY A 125 -13.05 11.91 -5.50
C GLY A 125 -12.70 12.44 -4.10
N PHE A 126 -13.59 12.21 -3.15
CA PHE A 126 -13.43 12.59 -1.75
C PHE A 126 -13.41 11.36 -0.84
N LEU A 127 -12.83 11.46 0.36
CA LEU A 127 -12.80 10.34 1.30
C LEU A 127 -14.20 10.07 1.84
N LEU A 128 -14.54 8.81 2.10
CA LEU A 128 -15.83 8.45 2.70
C LEU A 128 -16.06 9.13 4.07
N THR A 129 -14.98 9.42 4.81
CA THR A 129 -15.04 10.22 6.06
C THR A 129 -15.66 11.61 5.85
N ASP A 130 -15.47 12.19 4.66
CA ASP A 130 -15.88 13.55 4.32
C ASP A 130 -17.21 13.57 3.54
N MET A 131 -17.92 12.44 3.48
CA MET A 131 -19.14 12.27 2.69
C MET A 131 -20.21 13.32 3.02
N ALA A 132 -20.32 13.71 4.29
CA ALA A 132 -21.33 14.68 4.72
C ALA A 132 -21.14 16.09 4.12
N ALA A 133 -19.92 16.44 3.70
CA ALA A 133 -19.60 17.72 3.09
C ALA A 133 -19.75 17.72 1.56
N HIS A 134 -19.74 16.54 0.92
CA HIS A 134 -19.62 16.42 -0.54
C HIS A 134 -20.79 15.71 -1.22
N ALA A 135 -21.54 14.88 -0.50
CA ALA A 135 -22.64 14.09 -1.05
C ALA A 135 -23.98 14.40 -0.37
N PRO A 136 -25.09 14.44 -1.14
CA PRO A 136 -26.42 14.65 -0.59
C PRO A 136 -26.87 13.40 0.20
N ARG A 137 -27.71 13.58 1.23
CA ARG A 137 -28.03 12.51 2.20
C ARG A 137 -28.73 11.31 1.56
N GLU A 138 -29.43 11.53 0.46
CA GLU A 138 -30.22 10.52 -0.24
C GLU A 138 -29.34 9.38 -0.81
N VAL A 139 -28.05 9.65 -1.07
CA VAL A 139 -27.12 8.63 -1.60
C VAL A 139 -26.27 7.94 -0.53
N TRP A 140 -26.29 8.43 0.71
CA TRP A 140 -25.37 7.93 1.76
C TRP A 140 -25.53 6.43 2.01
N GLN A 141 -26.77 5.94 2.05
CA GLN A 141 -27.02 4.52 2.24
C GLN A 141 -26.40 3.69 1.12
N SER A 142 -26.63 4.07 -0.15
CA SER A 142 -26.07 3.35 -1.29
C SER A 142 -24.54 3.37 -1.34
N VAL A 143 -23.92 4.47 -0.90
CA VAL A 143 -22.46 4.57 -0.81
C VAL A 143 -21.91 3.66 0.30
N CYS A 144 -22.56 3.63 1.47
CA CYS A 144 -22.18 2.71 2.54
C CYS A 144 -22.38 1.24 2.14
N ASP A 145 -23.48 0.93 1.45
CA ASP A 145 -23.75 -0.42 0.95
C ASP A 145 -22.70 -0.87 -0.08
N ASP A 146 -22.29 0.01 -1.01
CA ASP A 146 -21.20 -0.26 -1.97
C ASP A 146 -19.88 -0.52 -1.23
N ALA A 147 -19.52 0.29 -0.22
CA ALA A 147 -18.33 0.06 0.60
C ALA A 147 -18.36 -1.30 1.32
N ILE A 148 -19.51 -1.69 1.90
CA ILE A 148 -19.70 -2.99 2.55
C ILE A 148 -19.59 -4.13 1.54
N GLN A 149 -20.16 -3.98 0.35
CA GLN A 149 -20.06 -4.97 -0.72
C GLN A 149 -18.61 -5.21 -1.13
N ILE A 150 -17.79 -4.16 -1.24
CA ILE A 150 -16.36 -4.30 -1.56
C ILE A 150 -15.63 -5.08 -0.45
N VAL A 151 -15.88 -4.77 0.82
CA VAL A 151 -15.26 -5.48 1.95
C VAL A 151 -15.65 -6.96 1.94
N ASN A 152 -16.93 -7.27 1.73
CA ASN A 152 -17.40 -8.65 1.66
C ASN A 152 -16.82 -9.39 0.45
N LEU A 153 -16.76 -8.74 -0.72
CA LEU A 153 -16.17 -9.32 -1.94
C LEU A 153 -14.71 -9.70 -1.77
N ILE A 154 -13.94 -8.88 -1.04
CA ILE A 154 -12.54 -9.17 -0.69
C ILE A 154 -12.48 -10.29 0.35
N GLY A 155 -13.35 -10.26 1.36
CA GLY A 155 -13.49 -11.30 2.39
C GLY A 155 -13.82 -12.68 1.84
N ASP A 156 -14.73 -12.77 0.87
CA ASP A 156 -15.16 -14.00 0.20
C ASP A 156 -14.02 -14.66 -0.59
N ARG A 157 -12.98 -13.89 -0.92
CA ARG A 157 -11.74 -14.37 -1.57
C ARG A 157 -10.67 -14.78 -0.55
N GLY A 158 -11.05 -14.89 0.72
CA GLY A 158 -10.17 -15.26 1.82
C GLY A 158 -9.23 -14.15 2.25
N ILE A 159 -9.50 -12.88 1.93
CA ILE A 159 -8.62 -11.76 2.30
C ILE A 159 -9.29 -10.95 3.40
N LEU A 160 -8.60 -10.80 4.53
CA LEU A 160 -9.05 -9.97 5.65
C LEU A 160 -8.23 -8.69 5.72
N ASN A 161 -8.85 -7.54 5.51
CA ASN A 161 -8.19 -6.24 5.69
C ASN A 161 -8.25 -5.82 7.17
N GLY A 162 -7.08 -5.61 7.80
CA GLY A 162 -6.96 -5.17 9.19
C GLY A 162 -7.21 -3.68 9.43
N ASP A 163 -7.29 -2.86 8.37
CA ASP A 163 -7.49 -1.41 8.45
C ASP A 163 -8.75 -0.94 7.69
N VAL A 164 -9.89 -1.61 7.89
CA VAL A 164 -11.17 -1.13 7.34
C VAL A 164 -11.62 0.12 8.09
N LYS A 165 -11.37 1.29 7.50
CA LYS A 165 -11.73 2.60 8.06
C LYS A 165 -12.23 3.52 6.95
N THR A 166 -13.12 4.46 7.27
CA THR A 166 -13.74 5.37 6.28
C THR A 166 -12.73 6.21 5.49
N ARG A 167 -11.54 6.49 6.03
CA ARG A 167 -10.46 7.18 5.31
C ARG A 167 -9.80 6.34 4.21
N ASN A 168 -10.02 5.02 4.22
CA ASN A 168 -9.48 4.06 3.25
C ASN A 168 -10.50 3.74 2.15
N PHE A 169 -11.47 4.63 1.94
CA PHE A 169 -12.42 4.57 0.84
C PHE A 169 -12.49 5.94 0.17
N ILE A 170 -12.42 5.95 -1.16
CA ILE A 170 -12.63 7.13 -2.00
C ILE A 170 -13.99 6.99 -2.66
N VAL A 171 -14.81 8.04 -2.56
CA VAL A 171 -16.09 8.16 -3.26
C VAL A 171 -15.87 9.04 -4.49
N GLN A 172 -16.02 8.45 -5.67
CA GLN A 172 -15.94 9.15 -6.95
C GLN A 172 -17.34 9.56 -7.41
N GLU A 173 -17.51 10.83 -7.74
CA GLU A 173 -18.72 11.32 -8.40
C GLU A 173 -18.59 11.17 -9.93
N ASN A 174 -19.48 10.39 -10.52
CA ASN A 174 -19.59 10.17 -11.96
C ASN A 174 -20.70 11.05 -12.57
N PRO A 175 -20.67 11.28 -13.90
CA PRO A 175 -21.72 12.03 -14.59
C PRO A 175 -23.14 11.53 -14.24
N GLY A 176 -24.03 12.48 -13.95
CA GLY A 176 -25.40 12.18 -13.50
C GLY A 176 -25.53 11.92 -11.99
N ARG A 177 -24.60 12.43 -11.17
CA ARG A 177 -24.59 12.29 -9.70
C ARG A 177 -24.63 10.84 -9.23
N LYS A 178 -23.93 9.98 -9.95
CA LYS A 178 -23.74 8.58 -9.57
C LYS A 178 -22.46 8.48 -8.77
N PHE A 179 -22.53 7.96 -7.55
CA PHE A 179 -21.36 7.80 -6.71
C PHE A 179 -20.87 6.36 -6.81
N LYS A 180 -19.56 6.17 -6.98
CA LYS A 180 -18.91 4.86 -6.93
C LYS A 180 -17.84 4.88 -5.86
N VAL A 181 -17.78 3.82 -5.05
CA VAL A 181 -16.77 3.68 -4.00
C VAL A 181 -15.60 2.86 -4.51
N PHE A 182 -14.40 3.29 -4.14
CA PHE A 182 -13.16 2.54 -4.30
C PHE A 182 -12.54 2.33 -2.92
N MET A 183 -12.24 1.08 -2.58
CA MET A 183 -11.42 0.79 -1.40
C MET A 183 -9.95 1.00 -1.76
N ILE A 184 -9.19 1.60 -0.84
CA ILE A 184 -7.75 1.83 -0.97
C ILE A 184 -7.02 1.30 0.27
N ASP A 185 -5.70 1.29 0.20
CA ASP A 185 -4.79 0.93 1.29
C ASP A 185 -4.94 -0.52 1.78
N PHE A 186 -4.09 -1.39 1.20
CA PHE A 186 -4.20 -2.84 1.36
C PHE A 186 -2.99 -3.48 2.06
N ALA A 187 -2.05 -2.66 2.53
CA ALA A 187 -0.81 -3.13 3.14
C ALA A 187 -1.02 -3.98 4.42
N LEU A 188 -2.17 -3.84 5.08
CA LEU A 188 -2.52 -4.54 6.33
C LEU A 188 -3.53 -5.68 6.09
N CYS A 189 -3.52 -6.28 4.90
CA CYS A 189 -4.31 -7.45 4.59
C CYS A 189 -3.65 -8.75 5.07
N ASN A 190 -4.49 -9.72 5.44
CA ASN A 190 -4.08 -11.08 5.72
C ASN A 190 -4.78 -12.05 4.77
N PHE A 191 -4.04 -13.00 4.22
CA PHE A 191 -4.56 -14.01 3.31
C PHE A 191 -4.85 -15.29 4.07
N ARG A 192 -6.11 -15.74 4.05
CA ARG A 192 -6.51 -17.07 4.52
C ARG A 192 -5.94 -18.08 3.53
N ARG A 193 -4.75 -18.59 3.84
CA ARG A 193 -4.18 -19.74 3.14
C ARG A 193 -4.93 -20.97 3.63
N GLU A 194 -5.59 -21.70 2.73
CA GLU A 194 -6.08 -23.03 3.04
C GLU A 194 -4.85 -23.86 3.45
N LEU A 195 -4.82 -24.31 4.70
CA LEU A 195 -3.94 -25.39 5.07
C LEU A 195 -4.46 -26.59 4.29
N CYS A 196 -3.82 -26.92 3.16
CA CYS A 196 -3.90 -28.24 2.58
C CYS A 196 -3.37 -29.21 3.63
N LEU A 197 -4.22 -29.63 4.56
CA LEU A 197 -3.97 -30.84 5.33
C LEU A 197 -3.85 -31.94 4.28
N PRO A 198 -2.72 -32.65 4.18
CA PRO A 198 -2.60 -33.74 3.24
C PRO A 198 -3.75 -34.69 3.53
N SER A 199 -4.59 -34.91 2.52
CA SER A 199 -5.68 -35.87 2.56
C SER A 199 -5.16 -37.15 3.17
N ILE A 200 -5.57 -37.43 4.41
CA ILE A 200 -5.42 -38.76 4.98
C ILE A 200 -6.43 -39.61 4.21
N CYS A 201 -6.06 -40.05 3.01
CA CYS A 201 -6.69 -41.19 2.38
C CYS A 201 -6.43 -42.39 3.29
N SER A 202 -7.35 -42.62 4.22
CA SER A 202 -7.43 -43.84 4.99
C SER A 202 -8.21 -44.86 4.17
N ILE A 203 -7.45 -45.86 3.70
CA ILE A 203 -7.80 -47.26 3.41
C ILE A 203 -8.80 -47.51 2.29
#